data_AF-A0A9P8RGM5-F1
#
_entry.id   AF-A0A9P8RGM5-F1
#
_cell.length_a   1.000
_cell.length_b   1.000
_cell.length_c   1.000
_cell.angle_alpha   90.00
_cell.angle_beta   90.00
_cell.angle_gamma   90.00
#
_symmetry.space_group_name_H-M   'P 1'
#
loop_
_entity.id
_entity.type
_entity.pdbx_description
1 polymer ?
#
loop_
_entity_poly.entity_id
_entity_poly.type
_entity_poly.pdbx_seq_one_letter_code
_entity_poly.pdbx_strand_id
1 'polypeptide(L)'
;QLKEAIAIYEHVVAVRRETLDEKDHSRLASEHQLASAYLKDGLAQEAVDLLEHVIAVESQLYAENDPDRQISIELLANARKQLEAEIP
;
A
#
# COMPACT_ATOMS: atom_id res chain seq x y z
N GLN A 1 -16.74 4.43 -9.65
CA GLN A 1 -15.91 5.56 -9.18
C GLN A 1 -14.78 5.16 -8.23
N LEU A 2 -14.98 4.34 -7.18
CA LEU A 2 -13.83 3.81 -6.39
C LEU A 2 -13.32 2.44 -6.88
N LYS A 3 -14.23 1.50 -7.16
CA LYS A 3 -13.89 0.19 -7.74
C LYS A 3 -13.16 0.27 -9.09
N GLU A 4 -13.49 1.25 -9.92
CA GLU A 4 -12.78 1.49 -11.19
C GLU A 4 -11.35 2.01 -10.95
N ALA A 5 -11.15 2.87 -9.95
CA ALA A 5 -9.83 3.35 -9.57
C ALA A 5 -8.98 2.19 -9.03
N ILE A 6 -9.57 1.33 -8.20
CA ILE A 6 -8.92 0.10 -7.70
C ILE A 6 -8.49 -0.78 -8.87
N ALA A 7 -9.40 -1.10 -9.80
CA ALA A 7 -9.07 -1.95 -10.95
C ALA A 7 -7.92 -1.36 -11.81
N ILE A 8 -7.87 -0.04 -11.97
CA ILE A 8 -6.76 0.63 -12.67
C ILE A 8 -5.46 0.49 -11.87
N TYR A 9 -5.48 0.73 -10.55
CA TYR A 9 -4.30 0.60 -9.71
C TYR A 9 -3.79 -0.85 -9.62
N GLU A 10 -4.68 -1.84 -9.52
CA GLU A 10 -4.33 -3.27 -9.58
C GLU A 10 -3.60 -3.59 -10.87
N HIS A 11 -4.12 -3.12 -12.01
CA HIS A 11 -3.47 -3.32 -13.30
C HIS A 11 -2.09 -2.66 -13.36
N VAL A 12 -1.98 -1.41 -12.89
CA VAL A 12 -0.69 -0.70 -12.85
C VAL A 12 0.32 -1.41 -11.96
N VAL A 13 -0.09 -1.87 -10.78
CA VAL A 13 0.76 -2.62 -9.85
C VAL A 13 1.20 -3.94 -10.47
N ALA A 14 0.29 -4.68 -11.13
CA ALA A 14 0.63 -5.93 -11.81
C ALA A 14 1.71 -5.72 -12.88
N VAL A 15 1.53 -4.72 -13.76
CA VAL A 15 2.52 -4.39 -14.80
C VAL A 15 3.85 -3.95 -14.18
N ARG A 16 3.83 -3.14 -13.12
CA ARG A 16 5.07 -2.69 -12.44
C ARG A 16 5.79 -3.84 -11.74
N ARG A 17 5.08 -4.82 -11.17
CA ARG A 17 5.69 -6.03 -10.58
C ARG A 17 6.43 -6.88 -11.60
N GLU A 18 5.94 -6.92 -12.84
CA GLU A 18 6.58 -7.67 -13.92
C GLU A 18 7.77 -6.93 -14.57
N THR A 19 7.79 -5.59 -14.49
CA THR A 19 8.72 -4.76 -15.27
C THR A 19 9.77 -4.05 -14.43
N LEU A 20 9.52 -3.85 -13.13
CA LEU A 20 10.38 -3.09 -12.23
C LEU A 20 10.83 -3.96 -11.05
N ASP A 21 12.05 -3.71 -10.60
CA ASP A 21 12.57 -4.32 -9.38
C ASP A 21 11.67 -3.99 -8.18
N GLU A 22 11.63 -4.88 -7.20
CA GLU A 22 10.83 -4.70 -5.99
C GLU A 22 11.21 -3.43 -5.22
N LYS A 23 12.47 -3.01 -5.29
CA LYS A 23 12.99 -1.80 -4.66
C LYS A 23 12.79 -0.53 -5.49
N ASP A 24 12.14 -0.62 -6.65
CA ASP A 24 11.88 0.54 -7.49
C ASP A 24 10.87 1.49 -6.83
N HIS A 25 11.26 2.76 -6.68
CA HIS A 25 10.42 3.80 -6.06
C HIS A 25 9.07 3.98 -6.76
N SER A 26 9.00 3.83 -8.08
CA SER A 26 7.75 3.95 -8.82
C SER A 26 6.85 2.75 -8.53
N ARG A 27 7.40 1.54 -8.44
CA ARG A 27 6.62 0.36 -8.04
C ARG A 27 6.03 0.56 -6.64
N LEU A 28 6.85 0.90 -5.65
CA LEU A 28 6.41 1.13 -4.27
C LEU A 28 5.35 2.24 -4.18
N ALA A 29 5.52 3.34 -4.90
CA ALA A 29 4.53 4.41 -4.94
C ALA A 29 3.17 3.93 -5.49
N SER A 30 3.15 3.07 -6.52
CA SER A 30 1.90 2.50 -7.03
C SER A 30 1.24 1.54 -6.07
N GLU A 31 2.01 0.72 -5.38
CA GLU A 31 1.49 -0.19 -4.35
C GLU A 31 0.89 0.59 -3.17
N HIS A 32 1.55 1.67 -2.75
CA HIS A 32 1.01 2.59 -1.74
C HIS A 32 -0.34 3.20 -2.19
N GLN A 33 -0.45 3.66 -3.44
CA GLN A 33 -1.71 4.23 -3.95
C GLN A 33 -2.83 3.20 -4.04
N LEU A 34 -2.51 1.96 -4.43
CA LEU A 34 -3.47 0.86 -4.42
C LEU A 34 -3.97 0.57 -3.00
N ALA A 35 -3.07 0.52 -2.01
CA ALA A 35 -3.46 0.33 -0.61
C ALA A 35 -4.35 1.47 -0.09
N SER A 36 -4.06 2.72 -0.47
CA SER A 36 -4.91 3.87 -0.15
C SER A 36 -6.31 3.74 -0.77
N ALA A 37 -6.40 3.21 -2.00
CA ALA A 37 -7.67 2.98 -2.68
C ALA A 37 -8.47 1.86 -2.01
N TYR A 38 -7.83 0.74 -1.64
CA TYR A 38 -8.45 -0.34 -0.86
C TYR A 38 -9.01 0.17 0.46
N LEU A 39 -8.22 0.95 1.21
CA LEU A 39 -8.66 1.49 2.50
C LEU A 39 -9.93 2.35 2.35
N LYS A 40 -9.98 3.19 1.31
CA LYS A 40 -11.15 4.04 1.04
C LYS A 40 -12.40 3.23 0.66
N ASP A 41 -12.27 2.03 0.10
CA ASP A 41 -13.40 1.17 -0.30
C ASP A 41 -13.83 0.21 0.81
N GLY A 42 -13.19 0.27 1.97
CA GLY A 42 -13.45 -0.63 3.10
C GLY A 42 -12.77 -2.00 2.97
N LEU A 43 -11.80 -2.13 2.07
CA LEU A 43 -10.98 -3.33 1.89
C LEU A 43 -9.75 -3.22 2.80
N ALA A 44 -10.01 -3.15 4.11
CA ALA A 44 -8.98 -2.84 5.10
C ALA A 44 -7.90 -3.94 5.19
N GLN A 45 -8.28 -5.21 5.05
CA GLN A 45 -7.34 -6.33 5.06
C GLN A 45 -6.38 -6.27 3.86
N GLU A 46 -6.89 -6.02 2.66
CA GLU A 46 -6.10 -5.90 1.44
C GLU A 46 -5.13 -4.70 1.51
N ALA A 47 -5.56 -3.60 2.13
CA ALA A 47 -4.69 -2.46 2.40
C ALA A 47 -3.56 -2.81 3.39
N VAL A 48 -3.88 -3.53 4.48
CA VAL A 48 -2.90 -3.98 5.47
C VAL A 48 -1.84 -4.87 4.82
N ASP A 49 -2.25 -5.92 4.11
CA ASP A 49 -1.34 -6.90 3.50
C ASP A 49 -0.37 -6.22 2.52
N LEU A 50 -0.87 -5.28 1.71
CA LEU A 50 -0.05 -4.55 0.75
C LEU A 50 0.92 -3.57 1.42
N LEU A 51 0.49 -2.87 2.48
CA LEU A 51 1.36 -1.93 3.19
C LEU A 51 2.44 -2.62 4.02
N GLU A 52 2.15 -3.80 4.58
CA GLU A 52 3.17 -4.61 5.25
C GLU A 52 4.28 -5.02 4.27
N HIS A 53 3.92 -5.38 3.04
CA HIS A 53 4.88 -5.64 1.97
C HIS A 53 5.72 -4.39 1.63
N VAL A 54 5.06 -3.25 1.35
CA VAL A 54 5.74 -1.99 1.00
C VAL A 54 6.73 -1.58 2.09
N ILE A 55 6.31 -1.58 3.36
CA ILE A 55 7.17 -1.19 4.50
C ILE A 55 8.35 -2.16 4.67
N ALA A 56 8.14 -3.46 4.42
CA ALA A 56 9.23 -4.44 4.48
C ALA A 56 10.31 -4.15 3.42
N VAL A 57 9.92 -3.72 2.22
CA VAL A 57 10.86 -3.34 1.17
C VAL A 57 11.52 -1.99 1.46
N GLU A 58 10.72 -0.97 1.83
CA GLU A 58 11.20 0.36 2.23
C GLU A 58 12.23 0.27 3.38
N SER A 59 12.06 -0.68 4.32
CA SER A 59 13.01 -0.88 5.41
C SER A 59 14.42 -1.31 4.97
N GLN A 60 14.56 -1.81 3.74
CA GLN A 60 15.85 -2.16 3.14
C GLN A 60 16.50 -0.98 2.39
N LEU A 61 15.72 0.06 2.07
CA LEU A 61 16.14 1.21 1.28
C LEU A 61 16.35 2.45 2.14
N TYR A 62 15.50 2.62 3.14
CA TYR A 62 15.35 3.85 3.89
C TYR A 62 15.60 3.62 5.38
N ALA A 63 16.14 4.66 6.03
CA ALA A 63 16.21 4.71 7.48
C ALA A 63 14.80 4.72 8.10
N GLU A 64 14.71 4.35 9.37
CA GLU A 64 13.42 4.27 10.07
C GLU A 64 12.67 5.61 10.10
N ASN A 65 13.38 6.74 10.16
CA ASN A 65 12.81 8.09 10.19
C ASN A 65 12.61 8.72 8.80
N ASP A 66 12.74 7.95 7.72
CA ASP A 66 12.57 8.47 6.38
C ASP A 66 11.10 8.87 6.11
N PRO A 67 10.83 10.05 5.52
CA PRO A 67 9.48 10.52 5.27
C PRO A 67 8.62 9.57 4.43
N ASP A 68 9.18 8.93 3.39
CA ASP A 68 8.41 8.04 2.51
C ASP A 68 7.93 6.82 3.31
N ARG A 69 8.83 6.24 4.10
CA ARG A 69 8.52 5.11 4.98
C ARG A 69 7.49 5.48 6.05
N GLN A 70 7.58 6.68 6.62
CA GLN A 70 6.61 7.16 7.62
C GLN A 70 5.20 7.33 7.05
N ILE A 71 5.07 7.77 5.79
CA ILE A 71 3.77 7.88 5.12
C ILE A 71 3.13 6.50 4.95
N SER A 72 3.89 5.48 4.55
CA SER A 72 3.41 4.09 4.45
C SER A 72 3.03 3.53 5.83
N ILE A 73 3.81 3.81 6.88
CA ILE A 73 3.50 3.38 8.27
C ILE A 73 2.21 4.03 8.78
N GLU A 74 2.00 5.33 8.55
CA GLU A 74 0.78 6.03 8.96
C GLU A 74 -0.45 5.44 8.27
N LEU A 75 -0.35 5.14 6.97
CA LEU A 75 -1.44 4.52 6.24
C LEU A 75 -1.74 3.11 6.76
N LEU A 76 -0.72 2.33 7.14
CA LEU A 76 -0.91 1.00 7.75
C LEU A 76 -1.62 1.10 9.10
N ALA A 77 -1.28 2.10 9.93
CA ALA A 77 -1.95 2.32 11.20
C ALA A 77 -3.45 2.64 11.01
N ASN A 78 -3.78 3.45 10.01
CA ASN A 78 -5.16 3.74 9.64
C ASN A 78 -5.89 2.48 9.14
N ALA A 79 -5.23 1.66 8.31
CA ALA A 79 -5.79 0.42 7.80
C ALA A 79 -6.08 -0.60 8.91
N ARG A 80 -5.15 -0.79 9.85
CA ARG A 80 -5.35 -1.66 11.01
C ARG A 80 -6.48 -1.17 11.91
N LYS A 81 -6.57 0.14 12.15
CA LYS A 81 -7.66 0.71 12.95
C LYS A 81 -9.04 0.46 12.30
N GLN A 82 -9.13 0.55 10.98
CA GLN A 82 -10.37 0.25 10.27
C GLN A 82 -10.70 -1.25 10.33
N LEU A 83 -9.72 -2.12 10.07
CA LEU A 83 -9.87 -3.57 10.17
C LEU A 83 -10.34 -4.00 11.57
N GLU A 84 -9.77 -3.41 12.63
CA GLU A 84 -10.20 -3.66 14.02
C GLU A 84 -11.65 -3.23 14.26
N ALA A 85 -12.10 -2.13 13.66
CA ALA A 85 -13.48 -1.64 13.79
C ALA A 85 -14.50 -2.50 13.02
N GLU A 86 -14.04 -3.40 12.15
CA GLU A 86 -14.89 -4.36 11.42
C GLU A 86 -15.11 -5.66 12.22
N ILE A 87 -14.39 -5.87 13.33
CA ILE A 87 -14.58 -7.01 14.23
C ILE A 87 -15.79 -6.73 15.15
N PRO A 88 -16.82 -7.59 15.17
CA PRO A 88 -18.06 -7.38 15.95
C PRO A 88 -17.88 -7.42 17.47
#